data_AF-A0A7W2NGR0-F1
#
_entry.id   AF-A0A7W2NGR0-F1
#
_cell.length_a   1.000
_cell.length_b   1.000
_cell.length_c   1.000
_cell.angle_alpha   90.00
_cell.angle_beta   90.00
_cell.angle_gamma   90.00
#
_symmetry.space_group_name_H-M   'P 1'
#
loop_
_entity.id
_entity.type
_entity.pdbx_description
1 polymer ?
#
loop_
_entity_poly.entity_id
_entity_poly.type
_entity_poly.pdbx_seq_one_letter_code
_entity_poly.pdbx_strand_id
1 'polypeptide(L)'
;MSQENEQLHNPLHGLKLDTLLNELVSHYGFDILAEYTRINCFKSNPSIASSLKFLRKTEWAREKLERFYLYDYKNLPEAGEDEFETPPRQRVIPLHIKAKKPKVLVRGEAIIPLSKDSFKETHRSKPEDKKAYKPEHKRESSRPSVNDKSSHNRGESRSNKSSNENKPFDPYSDAPR
;
A
#
# COMPACT_ATOMS: atom_id res chain seq x y z
N MET A 1 -23.43 0.76 29.43
CA MET A 1 -24.02 -0.49 28.96
C MET A 1 -22.99 -1.19 28.09
N SER A 2 -22.75 -2.46 28.34
CA SER A 2 -21.43 -3.11 28.27
C SER A 2 -21.03 -3.57 26.87
N GLN A 3 -20.10 -2.85 26.22
CA GLN A 3 -19.49 -3.24 24.93
C GLN A 3 -18.78 -4.62 24.99
N GLU A 4 -18.39 -5.07 26.20
CA GLU A 4 -17.73 -6.36 26.41
C GLU A 4 -18.59 -7.57 26.02
N ASN A 5 -19.93 -7.48 26.16
CA ASN A 5 -20.82 -8.60 25.82
C ASN A 5 -21.06 -8.75 24.31
N GLU A 6 -20.88 -7.69 23.53
CA GLU A 6 -21.14 -7.71 22.09
C GLU A 6 -19.98 -8.35 21.32
N GLN A 7 -18.76 -8.25 21.84
CA GLN A 7 -17.55 -8.86 21.26
C GLN A 7 -17.49 -10.39 21.45
N LEU A 8 -18.26 -10.95 22.39
CA LEU A 8 -18.32 -12.40 22.65
C LEU A 8 -18.77 -13.21 21.43
N HIS A 9 -19.48 -12.60 20.49
CA HIS A 9 -19.97 -13.28 19.28
C HIS A 9 -18.94 -13.35 18.15
N ASN A 10 -17.79 -12.70 18.30
CA ASN A 10 -16.73 -12.77 17.32
C ASN A 10 -16.04 -14.16 17.40
N PRO A 11 -15.97 -14.95 16.31
CA PRO A 11 -15.33 -16.27 16.33
C PRO A 11 -13.82 -16.21 16.58
N LEU A 12 -13.21 -15.02 16.54
CA LEU A 12 -11.81 -14.79 16.90
C LEU A 12 -11.62 -14.57 18.42
N HIS A 13 -12.70 -14.35 19.18
CA HIS A 13 -12.62 -14.12 20.62
C HIS A 13 -12.12 -15.39 21.33
N GLY A 14 -11.01 -15.28 22.06
CA GLY A 14 -10.36 -16.43 22.72
C GLY A 14 -9.62 -17.40 21.79
N LEU A 15 -9.70 -17.22 20.47
CA LEU A 15 -9.04 -18.10 19.50
C LEU A 15 -7.53 -17.79 19.42
N LYS A 16 -6.70 -18.81 19.70
CA LYS A 16 -5.25 -18.72 19.60
C LYS A 16 -4.81 -18.63 18.14
N LEU A 17 -3.78 -17.82 17.90
CA LEU A 17 -3.19 -17.65 16.56
C LEU A 17 -2.63 -18.97 15.98
N ASP A 18 -2.14 -19.86 16.84
CA ASP A 18 -1.68 -21.20 16.46
C ASP A 18 -2.81 -22.05 15.87
N THR A 19 -3.94 -22.13 16.57
CA THR A 19 -5.13 -22.86 16.13
C THR A 19 -5.68 -22.28 14.83
N LEU A 20 -5.77 -20.94 14.75
CA LEU A 20 -6.23 -20.24 13.54
C LEU A 20 -5.38 -20.62 12.33
N LEU A 21 -4.05 -20.51 12.45
CA LEU A 21 -3.14 -20.82 11.36
C LEU A 21 -3.23 -22.30 10.95
N ASN A 22 -3.30 -23.21 11.92
CA ASN A 22 -3.43 -24.64 11.65
C ASN A 22 -4.71 -24.97 10.89
N GLU A 23 -5.85 -24.37 11.25
CA GLU A 23 -7.12 -24.55 10.51
C GLU A 23 -7.00 -24.05 9.06
N LEU A 24 -6.43 -22.87 8.86
CA LEU A 24 -6.26 -22.30 7.51
C LEU A 24 -5.32 -23.14 6.64
N VAL A 25 -4.18 -23.58 7.19
CA VAL A 25 -3.21 -24.40 6.47
C VAL A 25 -3.78 -25.78 6.16
N SER A 26 -4.54 -26.37 7.10
CA SER A 26 -5.20 -27.67 6.89
C SER A 26 -6.22 -27.62 5.75
N HIS A 27 -6.97 -26.52 5.63
CA HIS A 27 -8.01 -26.39 4.61
C HIS A 27 -7.50 -25.90 3.24
N TYR A 28 -6.60 -24.91 3.22
CA TYR A 28 -6.15 -24.25 1.98
C TYR A 28 -4.70 -24.53 1.59
N GLY A 29 -3.85 -24.91 2.55
CA GLY A 29 -2.41 -25.00 2.34
C GLY A 29 -1.71 -23.62 2.24
N PHE A 30 -0.38 -23.64 2.28
CA PHE A 30 0.44 -22.42 2.25
C PHE A 30 0.39 -21.69 0.91
N ASP A 31 0.25 -22.43 -0.18
CA ASP A 31 0.29 -21.91 -1.54
C ASP A 31 -0.87 -20.95 -1.82
N ILE A 32 -2.10 -21.39 -1.54
CA ILE A 32 -3.31 -20.58 -1.69
C ILE A 32 -3.25 -19.38 -0.73
N LEU A 33 -2.86 -19.61 0.52
CA LEU A 33 -2.72 -18.53 1.49
C LEU A 33 -1.73 -17.45 1.02
N ALA A 34 -0.59 -17.84 0.43
CA ALA A 34 0.40 -16.91 -0.09
C ALA A 34 -0.17 -16.04 -1.23
N GLU A 35 -0.95 -16.63 -2.14
CA GLU A 35 -1.52 -15.92 -3.29
C GLU A 35 -2.63 -14.94 -2.86
N TYR A 36 -3.57 -15.38 -2.03
CA TYR A 36 -4.71 -14.55 -1.60
C TYR A 36 -4.31 -13.49 -0.58
N THR A 37 -3.52 -13.85 0.43
CA THR A 37 -3.09 -12.89 1.46
C THR A 37 -1.91 -12.02 1.00
N ARG A 38 -1.15 -12.45 -0.01
CA ARG A 38 0.09 -11.78 -0.46
C ARG A 38 1.09 -11.55 0.67
N ILE A 39 1.12 -12.45 1.66
CA ILE A 39 2.08 -12.41 2.76
C ILE A 39 3.30 -13.26 2.37
N ASN A 40 4.48 -12.63 2.35
CA ASN A 40 5.69 -13.28 1.86
C ASN A 40 6.19 -14.44 2.74
N CYS A 41 5.79 -14.51 4.02
CA CYS A 41 6.22 -15.60 4.90
C CYS A 41 5.77 -16.98 4.39
N PHE A 42 4.57 -17.07 3.81
CA PHE A 42 4.02 -18.30 3.25
C PHE A 42 4.70 -18.74 1.95
N LYS A 43 5.28 -17.79 1.20
CA LYS A 43 6.02 -18.08 -0.03
C LYS A 43 7.47 -18.48 0.24
N SER A 44 8.14 -17.81 1.17
CA SER A 44 9.59 -17.98 1.38
C SER A 44 9.94 -19.09 2.37
N ASN A 45 9.19 -19.25 3.46
CA ASN A 45 9.49 -20.23 4.50
C ASN A 45 8.18 -20.85 5.02
N PRO A 46 7.52 -21.70 4.21
CA PRO A 46 6.24 -22.31 4.56
C PRO A 46 6.41 -23.31 5.70
N SER A 47 6.31 -22.83 6.94
CA SER A 47 6.27 -23.64 8.15
C SER A 47 5.38 -22.96 9.18
N ILE A 48 4.69 -23.77 10.00
CA ILE A 48 3.81 -23.28 11.06
C ILE A 48 4.61 -22.44 12.06
N ALA A 49 5.76 -22.94 12.50
CA ALA A 49 6.58 -22.27 13.51
C ALA A 49 7.16 -20.92 13.02
N SER A 50 7.68 -20.87 11.78
CA SER A 50 8.20 -19.64 11.17
C SER A 50 7.09 -18.61 10.97
N SER A 51 5.93 -19.06 10.48
CA SER A 51 4.76 -18.22 10.25
C SER A 51 4.23 -17.62 11.55
N LEU A 52 4.13 -18.41 12.63
CA LEU A 52 3.70 -17.89 13.93
C LEU A 52 4.67 -16.86 14.50
N LYS A 53 5.99 -17.10 14.38
CA LYS A 53 7.00 -16.13 14.81
C LYS A 53 6.87 -14.82 14.03
N PHE A 54 6.58 -14.89 12.73
CA PHE A 54 6.34 -13.74 11.87
C PHE A 54 5.06 -12.99 12.25
N LEU A 55 3.92 -13.68 12.33
CA LEU A 55 2.60 -13.10 12.65
C LEU A 55 2.54 -12.50 14.07
N ARG A 56 3.38 -12.96 15.00
CA ARG A 56 3.54 -12.33 16.32
C ARG A 56 4.25 -10.98 16.24
N LYS A 57 5.19 -10.81 15.32
CA LYS A 57 5.96 -9.56 15.16
C LYS A 57 5.29 -8.56 14.22
N THR A 58 4.48 -9.05 13.28
CA THR A 58 3.93 -8.26 12.19
C THR A 58 2.41 -8.17 12.33
N GLU A 59 1.95 -7.13 13.03
CA GLU A 59 0.54 -6.91 13.38
C GLU A 59 -0.37 -6.86 12.13
N TRP A 60 -0.04 -6.03 11.15
CA TRP A 60 -0.83 -5.91 9.91
C TRP A 60 -1.01 -7.25 9.19
N ALA A 61 -0.01 -8.14 9.25
CA ALA A 61 -0.08 -9.46 8.63
C ALA A 61 -1.01 -10.40 9.42
N ARG A 62 -0.99 -10.29 10.75
CA ARG A 62 -1.91 -11.00 11.64
C ARG A 62 -3.35 -10.57 11.39
N GLU A 63 -3.61 -9.26 11.34
CA GLU A 63 -4.94 -8.74 11.05
C GLU A 63 -5.41 -9.17 9.66
N LYS A 64 -4.54 -9.15 8.66
CA LYS A 64 -4.89 -9.61 7.30
C LYS A 64 -5.30 -11.08 7.28
N LEU A 65 -4.60 -11.92 8.04
CA LEU A 65 -4.91 -13.33 8.19
C LEU A 65 -6.23 -13.56 8.94
N GLU A 66 -6.50 -12.74 9.96
CA GLU A 66 -7.76 -12.77 10.72
C GLU A 66 -8.96 -12.33 9.86
N ARG A 67 -8.79 -11.31 9.01
CA ARG A 67 -9.80 -10.91 8.01
C ARG A 67 -10.10 -12.07 7.06
N PHE A 68 -9.04 -12.72 6.54
CA PHE A 68 -9.19 -13.90 5.68
C PHE A 68 -9.93 -15.04 6.41
N TYR A 69 -9.64 -15.28 7.69
CA TYR A 69 -10.35 -16.27 8.49
C TYR A 69 -11.85 -15.96 8.62
N LEU A 70 -12.22 -14.70 8.85
CA LEU A 70 -13.63 -14.31 8.97
C LEU A 70 -14.39 -14.42 7.64
N TYR A 71 -13.82 -13.88 6.56
CA TYR A 71 -14.57 -13.70 5.31
C TYR A 71 -14.40 -14.83 4.31
N ASP A 72 -13.23 -15.47 4.24
CA ASP A 72 -13.03 -16.60 3.32
C ASP A 72 -13.26 -17.94 4.02
N TYR A 73 -12.79 -18.12 5.26
CA TYR A 73 -12.96 -19.40 5.98
C TYR A 73 -14.30 -19.53 6.71
N LYS A 74 -14.74 -18.51 7.46
CA LYS A 74 -16.08 -18.51 8.10
C LYS A 74 -17.18 -17.97 7.18
N ASN A 75 -16.80 -17.42 6.02
CA ASN A 75 -17.73 -16.96 4.98
C ASN A 75 -18.84 -16.04 5.55
N LEU A 76 -18.39 -15.13 6.42
CA LEU A 76 -19.21 -14.05 6.98
C LEU A 76 -19.34 -12.92 5.96
N PRO A 77 -20.43 -12.12 6.03
CA PRO A 77 -20.54 -10.91 5.23
C PRO A 77 -19.38 -9.97 5.56
N GLU A 78 -18.83 -9.34 4.53
CA GLU A 78 -17.74 -8.39 4.67
C GLU A 78 -18.18 -7.19 5.51
N ALA A 79 -17.27 -6.68 6.34
CA ALA A 79 -17.54 -5.49 7.14
C ALA A 79 -17.79 -4.26 6.24
N GLY A 80 -18.52 -3.27 6.74
CA GLY A 80 -18.65 -1.99 6.02
C GLY A 80 -17.34 -1.21 6.04
N GLU A 81 -17.15 -0.25 5.11
CA GLU A 81 -15.95 0.62 5.00
C GLU A 81 -15.56 1.25 6.36
N ASP A 82 -16.55 1.75 7.10
CA ASP A 82 -16.34 2.39 8.41
C ASP A 82 -15.75 1.43 9.47
N GLU A 83 -16.05 0.13 9.34
CA GLU A 83 -15.57 -0.91 10.25
C GLU A 83 -14.17 -1.42 9.86
N PHE A 84 -13.66 -1.11 8.66
CA PHE A 84 -12.34 -1.58 8.20
C PHE A 84 -11.17 -1.02 9.01
N GLU A 85 -11.34 0.17 9.59
CA GLU A 85 -10.36 0.81 10.48
C GLU A 85 -10.21 0.07 11.80
N THR A 86 -11.29 -0.56 12.29
CA THR A 86 -11.23 -1.36 13.51
C THR A 86 -10.56 -2.72 13.24
N PRO A 87 -9.68 -3.20 14.13
CA PRO A 87 -9.01 -4.47 13.95
C PRO A 87 -10.03 -5.63 14.05
N PRO A 88 -9.82 -6.75 13.35
CA PRO A 88 -10.82 -7.81 13.20
C PRO A 88 -11.32 -8.41 14.52
N ARG A 89 -10.45 -8.46 15.55
CA ARG A 89 -10.79 -8.97 16.89
C ARG A 89 -11.70 -8.05 17.69
N GLN A 90 -11.72 -6.75 17.39
CA GLN A 90 -12.54 -5.75 18.09
C GLN A 90 -13.90 -5.52 17.42
N ARG A 91 -14.12 -6.11 16.23
CA ARG A 91 -15.38 -5.98 15.50
C ARG A 91 -16.51 -6.73 16.22
N VAL A 92 -17.67 -6.08 16.25
CA VAL A 92 -18.93 -6.66 16.74
C VAL A 92 -19.63 -7.33 15.56
N ILE A 93 -19.92 -8.62 15.69
CA ILE A 93 -20.70 -9.36 14.68
C ILE A 93 -22.14 -9.47 15.17
N PRO A 94 -23.14 -8.99 14.39
CA PRO A 94 -24.54 -9.11 14.76
C PRO A 94 -24.97 -10.56 15.01
N LEU A 95 -25.76 -10.77 16.08
CA LEU A 95 -26.23 -12.08 16.55
C LEU A 95 -26.93 -12.95 15.50
N HIS A 96 -27.56 -12.34 14.51
CA HIS A 96 -28.32 -13.05 13.47
C HIS A 96 -27.41 -13.61 12.37
N ILE A 97 -26.15 -13.22 12.31
CA ILE A 97 -25.19 -13.62 11.27
C ILE A 97 -24.41 -14.84 11.75
N LYS A 98 -24.53 -15.95 11.04
CA LYS A 98 -23.85 -17.21 11.36
C LYS A 98 -22.78 -17.54 10.31
N ALA A 99 -21.69 -18.16 10.77
CA ALA A 99 -20.65 -18.66 9.89
C ALA A 99 -21.20 -19.72 8.93
N LYS A 100 -20.73 -19.68 7.68
CA LYS A 100 -21.06 -20.63 6.62
C LYS A 100 -19.88 -21.57 6.35
N LYS A 101 -20.04 -22.47 5.39
CA LYS A 101 -18.94 -23.31 4.90
C LYS A 101 -17.82 -22.44 4.30
N PRO A 102 -16.56 -22.85 4.47
CA PRO A 102 -15.41 -22.15 3.90
C PRO A 102 -15.53 -22.03 2.39
N LYS A 103 -15.08 -20.89 1.88
CA LYS A 103 -15.08 -20.58 0.45
C LYS A 103 -14.07 -21.48 -0.25
N VAL A 104 -14.46 -22.05 -1.39
CA VAL A 104 -13.53 -22.82 -2.21
C VAL A 104 -12.64 -21.83 -2.95
N LEU A 105 -11.35 -21.85 -2.64
CA LEU A 105 -10.34 -20.99 -3.27
C LEU A 105 -9.47 -21.85 -4.18
N VAL A 106 -9.19 -21.35 -5.38
CA VAL A 106 -8.39 -22.05 -6.38
C VAL A 106 -7.10 -21.28 -6.60
N ARG A 107 -6.00 -22.01 -6.70
CA ARG A 107 -4.68 -21.46 -6.99
C ARG A 107 -4.68 -20.74 -8.35
N GLY A 108 -4.16 -19.52 -8.39
CA GLY A 108 -4.06 -18.69 -9.60
C GLY A 108 -5.27 -17.80 -9.90
N GLU A 109 -6.38 -17.95 -9.18
CA GLU A 109 -7.59 -17.12 -9.37
C GLU A 109 -7.63 -15.88 -8.45
N ALA A 110 -6.62 -15.70 -7.61
CA ALA A 110 -6.56 -14.56 -6.70
C ALA A 110 -6.51 -13.22 -7.45
N ILE A 111 -7.39 -12.29 -7.08
CA ILE A 111 -7.46 -10.96 -7.70
C ILE A 111 -6.16 -10.20 -7.42
N ILE A 112 -5.44 -9.88 -8.50
CA ILE A 112 -4.25 -9.04 -8.46
C ILE A 112 -4.72 -7.59 -8.30
N PRO A 113 -4.21 -6.83 -7.30
CA PRO A 113 -4.58 -5.43 -7.15
C PRO A 113 -4.17 -4.68 -8.41
N LEU A 114 -5.07 -3.84 -8.94
CA LEU A 114 -4.73 -3.00 -10.08
C LEU A 114 -3.58 -2.07 -9.68
N SER A 115 -2.49 -2.13 -10.45
CA SER A 115 -1.34 -1.25 -10.24
C SER A 115 -1.71 0.19 -10.65
N LYS A 116 -1.12 1.18 -9.98
CA LYS A 116 -1.35 2.61 -10.28
C LYS A 116 -0.94 2.97 -11.71
N ASP A 117 -0.02 2.22 -12.30
CA ASP A 117 0.46 2.45 -13.66
C ASP A 117 -0.54 1.93 -14.69
N SER A 118 -1.24 0.84 -14.39
CA SER A 118 -2.33 0.31 -15.23
C SER A 118 -3.48 1.31 -15.41
N PHE A 119 -3.72 2.19 -14.43
CA PHE A 119 -4.74 3.25 -14.52
C PHE A 119 -4.29 4.43 -15.40
N LYS A 120 -2.99 4.72 -15.48
CA LYS A 120 -2.47 5.83 -16.31
C LYS A 120 -2.51 5.52 -17.80
N GLU A 121 -2.48 4.25 -18.16
CA GLU A 121 -2.38 3.80 -19.55
C GLU A 121 -3.67 4.05 -20.34
N THR A 122 -4.83 3.97 -19.69
CA THR A 122 -6.14 4.19 -20.33
C THR A 122 -6.51 5.66 -20.54
N HIS A 123 -5.83 6.59 -19.86
CA HIS A 123 -6.11 8.03 -19.94
C HIS A 123 -4.96 8.86 -20.56
N ARG A 124 -3.90 8.20 -21.04
CA ARG A 124 -2.73 8.85 -21.65
C ARG A 124 -2.63 8.63 -23.16
N SER A 125 -3.77 8.55 -23.85
CA SER A 125 -3.80 8.71 -25.30
C SER A 125 -3.63 10.20 -25.64
N LYS A 126 -2.39 10.66 -25.66
CA LYS A 126 -2.03 11.98 -26.19
C LYS A 126 -2.40 11.96 -27.69
N PRO A 127 -3.23 12.89 -28.20
CA PRO A 127 -3.54 12.92 -29.63
C PRO A 127 -2.26 13.20 -30.40
N GLU A 128 -1.86 12.26 -31.26
CA GLU A 128 -0.76 12.45 -32.21
C GLU A 128 -1.21 13.36 -33.35
N ASP A 129 -1.29 14.67 -33.09
CA ASP A 129 -1.32 15.65 -34.17
C ASP A 129 0.07 16.21 -34.43
N LYS A 130 0.62 15.72 -35.54
CA LYS A 130 1.90 16.09 -36.14
C LYS A 130 1.91 17.56 -36.55
N LYS A 131 2.98 18.29 -36.20
CA LYS A 131 3.59 19.30 -37.08
C LYS A 131 5.06 19.51 -36.71
N ALA A 132 5.95 19.05 -37.59
CA ALA A 132 7.38 19.29 -37.50
C ALA A 132 7.66 20.76 -37.83
N TYR A 133 8.23 21.51 -36.89
CA TYR A 133 8.81 22.83 -37.15
C TYR A 133 10.33 22.69 -37.22
N LYS A 134 10.88 22.83 -38.43
CA LYS A 134 12.32 23.03 -38.66
C LYS A 134 12.63 24.54 -38.67
N PRO A 135 13.70 24.98 -38.02
CA PRO A 135 14.46 26.10 -38.52
C PRO A 135 15.88 25.63 -38.89
N GLU A 136 16.18 25.64 -40.19
CA GLU A 136 17.55 25.65 -40.67
C GLU A 136 18.13 27.04 -40.45
N HIS A 137 19.30 27.15 -39.81
CA HIS A 137 20.31 28.14 -40.21
C HIS A 137 21.71 27.57 -39.95
N LYS A 138 22.42 27.32 -41.05
CA LYS A 138 23.86 27.04 -41.12
C LYS A 138 24.66 28.23 -40.61
N ARG A 139 25.75 27.96 -39.89
CA ARG A 139 27.07 28.60 -40.08
C ARG A 139 28.16 27.77 -39.41
N GLU A 140 28.95 27.11 -40.25
CA GLU A 140 30.24 26.51 -39.89
C GLU A 140 31.34 27.58 -39.92
N SER A 141 32.26 27.55 -38.95
CA SER A 141 33.68 27.84 -39.17
C SER A 141 34.52 27.57 -37.91
N SER A 142 35.30 26.47 -37.97
CA SER A 142 36.73 26.33 -37.63
C SER A 142 37.35 27.02 -36.38
N ARG A 143 37.74 26.17 -35.39
CA ARG A 143 39.04 26.03 -34.63
C ARG A 143 39.88 27.28 -34.21
N PRO A 144 40.86 27.17 -33.26
CA PRO A 144 40.93 26.45 -31.97
C PRO A 144 41.61 27.30 -30.82
N SER A 145 41.77 26.70 -29.62
CA SER A 145 43.00 26.75 -28.77
C SER A 145 43.01 27.49 -27.41
N VAL A 146 43.67 26.79 -26.46
CA VAL A 146 44.43 27.14 -25.23
C VAL A 146 43.74 27.46 -23.88
N ASN A 147 44.09 26.60 -22.90
CA ASN A 147 44.35 26.82 -21.47
C ASN A 147 44.61 28.29 -21.02
N ASP A 148 44.21 28.67 -19.81
CA ASP A 148 45.04 28.51 -18.60
C ASP A 148 44.28 28.94 -17.32
N LYS A 149 44.92 28.67 -16.18
CA LYS A 149 44.49 28.68 -14.79
C LYS A 149 44.27 30.08 -14.20
N SER A 150 43.81 29.99 -12.94
CA SER A 150 43.99 30.96 -11.85
C SER A 150 42.97 32.10 -11.88
N SER A 151 42.60 32.75 -10.79
CA SER A 151 42.74 32.63 -9.34
C SER A 151 42.18 33.97 -8.82
N HIS A 152 41.85 34.05 -7.54
CA HIS A 152 41.43 35.27 -6.82
C HIS A 152 39.98 35.72 -7.09
N ASN A 153 39.31 36.44 -6.21
CA ASN A 153 39.20 36.49 -4.76
C ASN A 153 38.08 37.53 -4.54
N ARG A 154 37.32 37.38 -3.46
CA ARG A 154 36.61 38.45 -2.72
C ARG A 154 35.46 39.23 -3.36
N GLY A 155 34.40 39.27 -2.54
CA GLY A 155 33.57 40.45 -2.30
C GLY A 155 32.48 40.67 -3.33
N GLU A 156 31.33 41.24 -3.01
CA GLU A 156 30.72 41.62 -1.74
C GLU A 156 29.26 41.90 -2.11
N SER A 157 28.37 41.57 -1.19
CA SER A 157 26.97 41.98 -1.07
C SER A 157 26.52 43.14 -1.96
N ARG A 158 25.37 42.97 -2.65
CA ARG A 158 24.35 44.03 -2.75
C ARG A 158 22.99 43.44 -3.12
N SER A 159 22.07 43.68 -2.20
CA SER A 159 20.63 43.64 -2.34
C SER A 159 20.15 44.28 -3.65
N ASN A 160 19.19 43.66 -4.33
CA ASN A 160 18.11 44.44 -4.90
C ASN A 160 16.78 43.69 -4.85
N LYS A 161 15.88 44.35 -4.14
CA LYS A 161 14.46 44.10 -3.96
C LYS A 161 13.76 44.26 -5.31
N SER A 162 13.12 43.21 -5.80
CA SER A 162 12.10 43.32 -6.83
C SER A 162 10.92 42.45 -6.41
N SER A 163 9.86 43.16 -6.05
CA SER A 163 8.51 42.68 -5.80
C SER A 163 7.98 41.93 -7.03
N ASN A 164 7.62 40.67 -6.85
CA ASN A 164 6.60 40.08 -7.69
C ASN A 164 5.70 39.20 -6.83
N GLU A 165 4.50 39.71 -6.61
CA GLU A 165 3.39 39.07 -5.91
C GLU A 165 2.91 37.90 -6.78
N ASN A 166 3.06 36.68 -6.27
CA ASN A 166 2.28 35.48 -6.56
C ASN A 166 3.01 34.28 -5.91
N LYS A 167 3.00 34.23 -4.56
CA LYS A 167 3.45 33.05 -3.83
C LYS A 167 2.23 32.17 -3.51
N PRO A 168 2.32 30.84 -3.70
CA PRO A 168 1.28 29.92 -3.27
C PRO A 168 1.13 29.96 -1.74
N PHE A 169 -0.11 29.82 -1.27
CA PHE A 169 -0.50 29.85 0.14
C PHE A 169 0.30 28.80 0.95
N ASP A 170 1.09 29.25 1.93
CA ASP A 170 1.81 28.41 2.88
C ASP A 170 1.09 28.45 4.24
N PRO A 171 0.48 27.34 4.69
CA PRO A 171 -0.32 27.31 5.92
C PRO A 171 0.51 27.42 7.21
N TYR A 172 1.85 27.44 7.14
CA TYR A 172 2.73 27.53 8.32
C TYR A 172 3.47 28.87 8.45
N SER A 173 3.12 29.88 7.64
CA SER A 173 3.82 31.17 7.63
C SER A 173 3.68 31.97 8.94
N ASP A 174 2.65 31.72 9.75
CA ASP A 174 2.33 32.46 10.98
C ASP A 174 2.54 31.66 12.29
N ALA A 175 3.33 30.58 12.26
CA ALA A 175 3.60 29.83 13.48
C ALA A 175 4.51 30.64 14.46
N PRO A 176 4.11 30.82 15.74
CA PRO A 176 4.92 31.53 16.72
C PRO A 176 6.22 30.77 17.02
N ARG A 177 7.35 31.51 17.07
CA ARG A 177 8.66 31.00 17.49
C ARG A 177 8.75 30.82 19.00
#